data_AF-A0A6L5F1Q4-F1
#
_entry.id   AF-A0A6L5F1Q4-F1
#
_cell.length_a   1.000
_cell.length_b   1.000
_cell.length_c   1.000
_cell.angle_alpha   90.00
_cell.angle_beta   90.00
_cell.angle_gamma   90.00
#
_symmetry.space_group_name_H-M   'P 1'
#
loop_
_entity.id
_entity.type
_entity.pdbx_description
1 polymer ?
#
loop_
_entity_poly.entity_id
_entity_poly.type
_entity_poly.pdbx_seq_one_letter_code
_entity_poly.pdbx_strand_id
1 'polypeptide(L)'
;MPAGRGSEERLRRIEAVTDTALAHVDTTEGLLRELLGRIRELFDADTAVVLMRDLDAGALVPTASVGLDNEPRMDVRVPVGEGFAGAIAAQKRAIALDQVDETTVVNPELLRQGLKSLLGVPMLAEGHVVGVLHIGSLTQRRFSDDDVHLLQVAADRIALATQATLNRTERAAATALQRSLMPPELPAVAGIDLAARYIPGGDAGVGGDWYDLFTLPSGQLGMVIGDVVGSGLRAAVIMGRLRSALRAYALETSDPAVVLDLLDRKVSHFEPNAMATVSYAVFDPATAALDVSLAGHPPPVYACRDQPAVLLDAEPDLPIGTHLPARKRRSWRLEVKPGTVMCFYTDGLVERRDTSVDKGLRLLCGAVHSTDSAEAACADILDALLTGNNPIDDIAVAVLHRE
;
A
#
# COMPACT_ATOMS: atom_id res chain seq x y z
N MET A 1 -3.54 -38.08 37.09
CA MET A 1 -3.69 -36.81 36.34
C MET A 1 -2.60 -35.81 36.75
N PRO A 2 -1.49 -35.73 36.01
CA PRO A 2 -0.56 -34.59 36.12
C PRO A 2 -0.19 -33.91 34.77
N ALA A 3 -0.68 -34.38 33.62
CA ALA A 3 -0.22 -33.91 32.29
C ALA A 3 -0.65 -32.48 31.91
N GLY A 4 -1.76 -31.96 32.46
CA GLY A 4 -2.33 -30.66 32.05
C GLY A 4 -1.57 -29.41 32.51
N ARG A 5 -0.83 -29.46 33.63
CA ARG A 5 -0.13 -28.26 34.16
C ARG A 5 1.13 -27.89 33.39
N GLY A 6 1.78 -28.85 32.73
CA GLY A 6 2.99 -28.59 31.94
C GLY A 6 2.71 -27.91 30.60
N SER A 7 1.55 -28.18 30.00
CA SER A 7 1.16 -27.65 28.69
C SER A 7 0.72 -26.18 28.77
N GLU A 8 -0.04 -25.80 29.80
CA GLU A 8 -0.41 -24.39 30.04
C GLU A 8 0.80 -23.49 30.37
N GLU A 9 1.76 -23.99 31.15
CA GLU A 9 3.00 -23.26 31.47
C GLU A 9 3.88 -23.07 30.23
N ARG A 10 3.96 -24.09 29.36
CA ARG A 10 4.66 -24.02 28.07
C ARG A 10 3.96 -23.08 27.08
N LEU A 11 2.62 -23.07 27.05
CA LEU A 11 1.82 -22.14 26.24
C LEU A 11 2.00 -20.69 26.68
N ARG A 12 1.99 -20.41 28.00
CA ARG A 12 2.30 -19.07 28.54
C ARG A 12 3.72 -18.62 28.23
N ARG A 13 4.68 -19.55 28.17
CA ARG A 13 6.04 -19.24 27.71
C ARG A 13 6.03 -18.85 26.23
N ILE A 14 5.31 -19.57 25.36
CA ILE A 14 5.15 -19.18 23.95
C ILE A 14 4.47 -17.80 23.85
N GLU A 15 3.50 -17.49 24.70
CA GLU A 15 2.86 -16.16 24.81
C GLU A 15 3.81 -15.03 25.14
N ALA A 16 4.55 -15.15 26.24
CA ALA A 16 5.53 -14.14 26.60
C ALA A 16 6.67 -14.00 25.56
N VAL A 17 6.97 -15.06 24.83
CA VAL A 17 8.05 -15.14 23.84
C VAL A 17 7.71 -14.39 22.55
N THR A 18 6.48 -14.53 22.02
CA THR A 18 6.07 -13.85 20.79
C THR A 18 6.01 -12.33 20.97
N ASP A 19 5.46 -11.87 22.10
CA ASP A 19 5.27 -10.43 22.36
C ASP A 19 6.58 -9.66 22.57
N THR A 20 7.60 -10.31 23.14
CA THR A 20 8.90 -9.67 23.43
C THR A 20 9.76 -9.52 22.17
N ALA A 21 9.78 -10.54 21.30
CA ALA A 21 10.57 -10.54 20.06
C ALA A 21 9.99 -9.58 19.01
N LEU A 22 8.66 -9.38 19.00
CA LEU A 22 7.98 -8.40 18.15
C LEU A 22 8.37 -6.94 18.43
N ALA A 23 8.96 -6.64 19.59
CA ALA A 23 9.26 -5.28 20.02
C ALA A 23 10.68 -4.78 19.67
N HIS A 24 11.63 -5.66 19.28
CA HIS A 24 13.06 -5.31 19.26
C HIS A 24 13.84 -5.73 18.00
N VAL A 25 13.19 -6.26 16.96
CA VAL A 25 13.92 -6.76 15.76
C VAL A 25 13.46 -6.07 14.47
N ASP A 26 14.42 -5.51 13.74
CA ASP A 26 14.20 -4.71 12.52
C ASP A 26 13.98 -5.54 11.24
N THR A 27 14.30 -6.84 11.25
CA THR A 27 14.18 -7.72 10.06
C THR A 27 13.40 -9.00 10.34
N THR A 28 12.64 -9.47 9.35
CA THR A 28 11.89 -10.73 9.41
C THR A 28 12.80 -11.91 9.71
N GLU A 29 13.99 -11.97 9.12
CA GLU A 29 14.96 -13.05 9.36
C GLU A 29 15.47 -13.04 10.81
N GLY A 30 15.80 -11.87 11.36
CA GLY A 30 16.23 -11.74 12.75
C GLY A 30 15.17 -12.22 13.73
N LEU A 31 13.91 -11.82 13.51
CA LEU A 31 12.77 -12.24 14.31
C LEU A 31 12.59 -13.76 14.26
N LEU A 32 12.62 -14.34 13.06
CA LEU A 32 12.50 -15.78 12.88
C LEU A 32 13.63 -16.54 13.58
N ARG A 33 14.87 -16.06 13.48
CA ARG A 33 16.03 -16.71 14.13
C ARG A 33 15.91 -16.69 15.65
N GLU A 34 15.45 -15.59 16.23
CA GLU A 34 15.20 -15.51 17.68
C GLU A 34 14.10 -16.48 18.13
N LEU A 35 12.97 -16.51 17.41
CA LEU A 35 11.87 -17.42 17.70
C LEU A 35 12.29 -18.89 17.55
N LEU A 36 13.07 -19.21 16.51
CA LEU A 36 13.60 -20.55 16.27
C LEU A 36 14.55 -21.02 17.37
N GLY A 37 15.41 -20.14 17.89
CA GLY A 37 16.30 -20.48 19.01
C GLY A 37 15.51 -20.92 20.25
N ARG A 38 14.43 -20.21 20.56
CA ARG A 38 13.54 -20.52 21.68
C ARG A 38 12.72 -21.79 21.46
N ILE A 39 12.23 -22.02 20.23
CA ILE A 39 11.53 -23.26 19.85
C ILE A 39 12.47 -24.46 20.00
N ARG A 40 13.70 -24.35 19.50
CA ARG A 40 14.71 -25.40 19.63
C ARG A 40 14.92 -25.80 21.09
N GLU A 41 15.09 -24.82 21.98
CA GLU A 41 15.24 -25.05 23.43
C GLU A 41 13.98 -25.65 24.07
N LEU A 42 12.79 -25.18 23.69
CA LEU A 42 11.53 -25.65 24.25
C LEU A 42 11.26 -27.13 23.95
N PHE A 43 11.64 -27.58 22.75
CA PHE A 43 11.41 -28.94 22.28
C PHE A 43 12.58 -29.90 22.52
N ASP A 44 13.70 -29.40 23.09
CA ASP A 44 14.96 -30.13 23.20
C ASP A 44 15.35 -30.77 21.85
N ALA A 45 15.31 -29.93 20.81
CA ALA A 45 15.60 -30.31 19.43
C ALA A 45 17.02 -29.87 19.05
N ASP A 46 17.65 -30.59 18.12
CA ASP A 46 18.98 -30.22 17.61
C ASP A 46 18.89 -29.14 16.53
N THR A 47 17.78 -29.10 15.78
CA THR A 47 17.53 -28.11 14.72
C THR A 47 16.11 -27.55 14.77
N ALA A 48 15.97 -26.30 14.35
CA ALA A 48 14.69 -25.68 14.05
C ALA A 48 14.84 -24.81 12.79
N VAL A 49 13.90 -24.91 11.86
CA VAL A 49 13.97 -24.29 10.53
C VAL A 49 12.60 -23.77 10.13
N VAL A 50 12.59 -22.58 9.54
CA VAL A 50 11.43 -22.00 8.85
C VAL A 50 11.74 -21.89 7.37
N LEU A 51 10.83 -22.43 6.54
CA LEU A 51 10.79 -22.17 5.11
C LEU A 51 9.57 -21.31 4.79
N MET A 52 9.79 -20.16 4.18
CA MET A 52 8.71 -19.29 3.71
C MET A 52 8.30 -19.66 2.29
N ARG A 53 7.03 -19.47 1.98
CA ARG A 53 6.51 -19.72 0.63
C ARG A 53 6.83 -18.55 -0.29
N ASP A 54 7.48 -18.84 -1.40
CA ASP A 54 7.60 -17.97 -2.56
C ASP A 54 6.42 -18.25 -3.50
N LEU A 55 5.52 -17.26 -3.62
CA LEU A 55 4.31 -17.37 -4.44
C LEU A 55 4.62 -17.33 -5.94
N ASP A 56 5.65 -16.60 -6.36
CA ASP A 56 6.03 -16.46 -7.76
C ASP A 56 6.69 -17.75 -8.28
N ALA A 57 7.54 -18.36 -7.45
CA ALA A 57 8.23 -19.60 -7.80
C ALA A 57 7.41 -20.88 -7.48
N GLY A 58 6.30 -20.77 -6.74
CA GLY A 58 5.50 -21.93 -6.32
C GLY A 58 6.26 -22.90 -5.41
N ALA A 59 7.23 -22.41 -4.64
CA ALA A 59 8.15 -23.22 -3.85
C ALA A 59 8.34 -22.66 -2.42
N LEU A 60 8.87 -23.48 -1.52
CA LEU A 60 9.32 -23.08 -0.19
C LEU A 60 10.81 -22.77 -0.23
N VAL A 61 11.21 -21.67 0.39
CA VAL A 61 12.60 -21.20 0.46
C VAL A 61 13.02 -21.16 1.93
N PRO A 62 14.13 -21.80 2.33
CA PRO A 62 14.68 -21.66 3.67
C PRO A 62 14.94 -20.19 3.99
N THR A 63 14.34 -19.69 5.08
CA THR A 63 14.44 -18.27 5.46
C THR A 63 15.19 -18.09 6.76
N ALA A 64 15.07 -19.03 7.69
CA ALA A 64 15.83 -19.02 8.93
C ALA A 64 16.06 -20.45 9.44
N SER A 65 17.20 -20.67 10.07
CA SER A 65 17.56 -21.91 10.75
C SER A 65 18.39 -21.63 12.00
N VAL A 66 18.26 -22.48 13.01
CA VAL A 66 19.08 -22.50 14.23
C VAL A 66 19.40 -23.95 14.58
N GLY A 67 20.62 -24.23 15.06
CA GLY A 67 21.07 -25.60 15.34
C GLY A 67 22.42 -25.89 14.72
N LEU A 68 22.44 -26.94 13.90
CA LEU A 68 23.64 -27.43 13.21
C LEU A 68 24.28 -26.34 12.37
N ASP A 69 25.59 -26.16 12.53
CA ASP A 69 26.44 -25.09 12.00
C ASP A 69 26.42 -24.98 10.45
N ASN A 70 25.35 -24.46 9.89
CA ASN A 70 25.30 -23.94 8.53
C ASN A 70 24.27 -22.81 8.46
N GLU A 71 24.68 -21.66 7.93
CA GLU A 71 23.73 -20.67 7.41
C GLU A 71 22.80 -21.38 6.41
N PRO A 72 21.50 -21.06 6.39
CA PRO A 72 20.59 -21.66 5.43
C PRO A 72 21.11 -21.35 4.03
N ARG A 73 21.39 -22.40 3.26
CA ARG A 73 21.78 -22.28 1.86
C ARG A 73 20.56 -21.78 1.08
N MET A 74 20.55 -20.47 0.81
CA MET A 74 19.46 -19.73 0.16
C MET A 74 19.18 -20.17 -1.29
N ASP A 75 20.01 -21.06 -1.86
CA ASP A 75 19.87 -21.62 -3.20
C ASP A 75 18.92 -22.84 -3.26
N VAL A 76 18.52 -23.40 -2.13
CA VAL A 76 17.61 -24.57 -2.09
C VAL A 76 16.16 -24.11 -2.18
N ARG A 77 15.44 -24.60 -3.19
CA ARG A 77 13.99 -24.40 -3.35
C ARG A 77 13.28 -25.75 -3.25
N VAL A 78 12.26 -25.83 -2.40
CA VAL A 78 11.46 -27.06 -2.21
C VAL A 78 10.08 -26.86 -2.84
N PRO A 79 9.76 -27.51 -3.97
CA PRO A 79 8.44 -27.39 -4.59
C PRO A 79 7.31 -27.81 -3.64
N VAL A 80 6.17 -27.14 -3.73
CA VAL A 80 4.98 -27.56 -2.97
C VAL A 80 4.55 -28.95 -3.42
N GLY A 81 4.33 -29.85 -2.46
CA GLY A 81 4.01 -31.27 -2.71
C GLY A 81 5.22 -32.20 -2.73
N GLU A 82 6.45 -31.67 -2.78
CA GLU A 82 7.67 -32.48 -2.84
C GLU A 82 8.44 -32.49 -1.51
N GLY A 83 8.96 -33.66 -1.14
CA GLY A 83 9.71 -33.84 0.10
C GLY A 83 8.89 -33.55 1.36
N PHE A 84 9.60 -33.48 2.48
CA PHE A 84 8.97 -33.33 3.79
C PHE A 84 8.22 -31.99 3.94
N ALA A 85 8.92 -30.87 3.71
CA ALA A 85 8.32 -29.54 3.84
C ALA A 85 7.26 -29.27 2.75
N GLY A 86 7.50 -29.67 1.50
CA GLY A 86 6.51 -29.50 0.43
C GLY A 86 5.23 -30.31 0.67
N ALA A 87 5.34 -31.53 1.21
CA ALA A 87 4.17 -32.33 1.58
C ALA A 87 3.35 -31.69 2.71
N ILE A 88 4.00 -31.13 3.73
CA ILE A 88 3.32 -30.38 4.80
C ILE A 88 2.54 -29.19 4.21
N ALA A 89 3.18 -28.42 3.34
CA ALA A 89 2.54 -27.26 2.70
C ALA A 89 1.37 -27.65 1.80
N ALA A 90 1.50 -28.73 1.02
CA ALA A 90 0.44 -29.21 0.14
C ALA A 90 -0.76 -29.76 0.91
N GLN A 91 -0.51 -30.51 1.98
CA GLN A 91 -1.55 -31.20 2.75
C GLN A 91 -2.14 -30.34 3.88
N LYS A 92 -1.53 -29.18 4.18
CA LYS A 92 -1.91 -28.27 5.27
C LYS A 92 -2.07 -28.98 6.62
N ARG A 93 -1.20 -29.95 6.92
CA ARG A 93 -1.24 -30.73 8.16
C ARG A 93 0.16 -31.06 8.66
N ALA A 94 0.26 -31.31 9.96
CA ALA A 94 1.49 -31.76 10.59
C ALA A 94 1.95 -33.13 10.03
N ILE A 95 3.28 -33.30 9.93
CA ILE A 95 3.91 -34.57 9.62
C ILE A 95 5.04 -34.80 10.63
N ALA A 96 4.98 -35.95 11.31
CA ALA A 96 6.03 -36.44 12.19
C ALA A 96 6.70 -37.66 11.55
N LEU A 97 8.03 -37.67 11.52
CA LEU A 97 8.86 -38.77 11.05
C LEU A 97 9.71 -39.27 12.22
N ASP A 98 9.45 -40.50 12.65
CA ASP A 98 10.22 -41.19 13.69
C ASP A 98 11.53 -41.80 13.16
N GLN A 99 11.67 -41.82 11.83
CA GLN A 99 12.85 -42.27 11.10
C GLN A 99 12.98 -41.40 9.85
N VAL A 100 14.17 -40.84 9.65
CA VAL A 100 14.54 -40.06 8.48
C VAL A 100 15.49 -40.88 7.62
N ASP A 101 15.11 -41.08 6.36
CA ASP A 101 15.88 -41.78 5.33
C ASP A 101 15.58 -41.23 3.93
N GLU A 102 16.31 -41.72 2.93
CA GLU A 102 16.19 -41.32 1.52
C GLU A 102 14.79 -41.52 0.93
N THR A 103 13.93 -42.32 1.57
CA THR A 103 12.56 -42.61 1.13
C THR A 103 11.52 -41.69 1.76
N THR A 104 11.84 -41.08 2.91
CA THR A 104 10.93 -40.24 3.71
C THR A 104 11.22 -38.76 3.57
N VAL A 105 12.45 -38.38 3.16
CA VAL A 105 12.87 -36.99 2.98
C VAL A 105 13.60 -36.81 1.65
N VAL A 106 12.99 -36.10 0.71
CA VAL A 106 13.60 -35.79 -0.60
C VAL A 106 14.72 -34.74 -0.50
N ASN A 107 14.80 -34.01 0.62
CA ASN A 107 15.82 -32.98 0.83
C ASN A 107 17.17 -33.61 1.23
N PRO A 108 18.20 -33.62 0.37
CA PRO A 108 19.49 -34.26 0.64
C PRO A 108 20.27 -33.61 1.79
N GLU A 109 19.91 -32.39 2.19
CA GLU A 109 20.54 -31.66 3.29
C GLU A 109 20.14 -32.23 4.65
N LEU A 110 18.86 -32.56 4.84
CA LEU A 110 18.36 -33.13 6.10
C LEU A 110 18.98 -34.51 6.36
N LEU A 111 19.27 -35.26 5.29
CA LEU A 111 19.97 -36.54 5.35
C LEU A 111 21.45 -36.37 5.67
N ARG A 112 22.13 -35.38 5.08
CA ARG A 112 23.54 -35.06 5.35
C ARG A 112 23.78 -34.58 6.78
N GLN A 113 22.79 -33.95 7.41
CA GLN A 113 22.85 -33.48 8.79
C GLN A 113 22.73 -34.59 9.84
N GLY A 114 22.45 -35.83 9.44
CA GLY A 114 22.39 -36.98 10.36
C GLY A 114 21.14 -37.01 11.25
N LEU A 115 20.13 -36.19 10.93
CA LEU A 115 18.85 -36.17 11.64
C LEU A 115 18.18 -37.55 11.56
N LYS A 116 17.63 -37.99 12.69
CA LYS A 116 16.97 -39.30 12.84
C LYS A 116 15.46 -39.18 12.96
N SER A 117 14.96 -38.03 13.41
CA SER A 117 13.54 -37.76 13.52
C SER A 117 13.23 -36.29 13.20
N LEU A 118 12.04 -36.04 12.67
CA LEU A 118 11.55 -34.72 12.27
C LEU A 118 10.10 -34.52 12.69
N LEU A 119 9.76 -33.30 13.06
CA LEU A 119 8.38 -32.85 13.20
C LEU A 119 8.22 -31.53 12.47
N GLY A 120 7.21 -31.44 11.61
CA GLY A 120 6.94 -30.24 10.83
C GLY A 120 5.45 -29.94 10.78
N VAL A 121 5.13 -28.66 10.79
CA VAL A 121 3.78 -28.11 10.82
C VAL A 121 3.64 -26.97 9.80
N PRO A 122 2.45 -26.82 9.18
CA PRO A 122 2.20 -25.68 8.30
C PRO A 122 2.09 -24.40 9.13
N MET A 123 2.63 -23.31 8.58
CA MET A 123 2.38 -21.95 9.07
C MET A 123 1.20 -21.39 8.28
N LEU A 124 0.08 -21.12 8.96
CA LEU A 124 -1.17 -20.69 8.33
C LEU A 124 -1.48 -19.24 8.71
N ALA A 125 -1.74 -18.40 7.69
CA ALA A 125 -2.33 -17.08 7.86
C ALA A 125 -3.59 -17.00 6.99
N GLU A 126 -4.73 -16.63 7.57
CA GLU A 126 -6.02 -16.52 6.87
C GLU A 126 -6.38 -17.77 6.03
N GLY A 127 -6.06 -18.97 6.52
CA GLY A 127 -6.32 -20.24 5.84
C GLY A 127 -5.35 -20.61 4.69
N HIS A 128 -4.37 -19.74 4.41
CA HIS A 128 -3.32 -19.94 3.41
C HIS A 128 -2.00 -20.36 4.07
N VAL A 129 -1.28 -21.27 3.42
CA VAL A 129 0.07 -21.66 3.88
C VAL A 129 1.05 -20.57 3.46
N VAL A 130 1.60 -19.88 4.46
CA VAL A 130 2.65 -18.87 4.30
C VAL A 130 4.05 -19.45 4.45
N GLY A 131 4.16 -20.63 5.07
CA GLY A 131 5.44 -21.33 5.24
C GLY A 131 5.30 -22.67 5.96
N VAL A 132 6.44 -23.26 6.31
CA VAL A 132 6.55 -24.49 7.10
C VAL A 132 7.58 -24.28 8.19
N LEU A 133 7.20 -24.63 9.42
CA LEU A 133 8.09 -24.72 10.56
C LEU A 133 8.40 -26.20 10.81
N HIS A 134 9.67 -26.55 10.95
CA HIS A 134 10.04 -27.88 11.38
C HIS A 134 11.21 -27.91 12.35
N ILE A 135 11.22 -28.94 13.19
CA ILE A 135 12.28 -29.26 14.14
C ILE A 135 12.85 -30.64 13.85
N GLY A 136 14.11 -30.85 14.18
CA GLY A 136 14.80 -32.12 13.98
C GLY A 136 15.65 -32.53 15.17
N SER A 137 15.84 -33.84 15.30
CA SER A 137 16.68 -34.46 16.33
C SER A 137 17.67 -35.44 15.71
N LEU A 138 18.91 -35.40 16.17
CA LEU A 138 20.00 -36.35 15.87
C LEU A 138 19.80 -37.69 16.58
N THR A 139 18.97 -37.71 17.63
CA THR A 139 18.58 -38.95 18.29
C THR A 139 17.22 -39.43 17.78
N GLN A 140 17.04 -40.75 17.76
CA GLN A 140 15.75 -41.34 17.39
C GLN A 140 14.75 -41.11 18.53
N ARG A 141 13.71 -40.34 18.26
CA ARG A 141 12.60 -40.08 19.18
C ARG A 141 11.28 -40.06 18.41
N ARG A 142 10.20 -40.29 19.14
CA ARG A 142 8.83 -40.06 18.65
C ARG A 142 8.33 -38.73 19.17
N PHE A 143 7.71 -37.94 18.30
CA PHE A 143 7.00 -36.74 18.70
C PHE A 143 5.58 -37.11 19.11
N SER A 144 5.16 -36.62 20.27
CA SER A 144 3.80 -36.84 20.79
C SER A 144 2.79 -35.92 20.12
N ASP A 145 1.49 -36.24 20.25
CA ASP A 145 0.42 -35.35 19.79
C ASP A 145 0.47 -33.98 20.51
N ASP A 146 0.94 -33.95 21.77
CA ASP A 146 1.18 -32.71 22.51
C ASP A 146 2.32 -31.88 21.88
N ASP A 147 3.39 -32.53 21.39
CA ASP A 147 4.47 -31.85 20.67
C ASP A 147 3.97 -31.27 19.34
N VAL A 148 3.14 -32.03 18.61
CA VAL A 148 2.50 -31.58 17.37
C VAL A 148 1.63 -30.35 17.64
N HIS A 149 0.78 -30.41 18.67
CA HIS A 149 -0.10 -29.31 19.02
C HIS A 149 0.67 -28.06 19.43
N LEU A 150 1.70 -28.22 20.28
CA LEU A 150 2.52 -27.11 20.74
C LEU A 150 3.29 -26.46 19.58
N LEU A 151 3.82 -27.25 18.65
CA LEU A 151 4.55 -26.72 17.50
C LEU A 151 3.60 -26.01 16.53
N GLN A 152 2.38 -26.51 16.35
CA GLN A 152 1.36 -25.84 15.55
C GLN A 152 1.00 -24.47 16.13
N VAL A 153 0.82 -24.36 17.45
CA VAL A 153 0.56 -23.06 18.09
C VAL A 153 1.71 -22.08 17.88
N ALA A 154 2.96 -22.55 17.97
CA ALA A 154 4.12 -21.72 17.66
C ALA A 154 4.12 -21.29 16.18
N ALA A 155 3.81 -22.21 15.26
CA ALA A 155 3.76 -21.94 13.83
C ALA A 155 2.68 -20.93 13.44
N ASP A 156 1.48 -21.02 14.02
CA ASP A 156 0.38 -20.08 13.77
C ASP A 156 0.77 -18.66 14.21
N ARG A 157 1.48 -18.54 15.34
CA ARG A 157 1.97 -17.24 15.82
C ARG A 157 3.09 -16.67 14.99
N ILE A 158 4.04 -17.51 14.58
CA ILE A 158 5.09 -17.10 13.66
C ILE A 158 4.45 -16.64 12.34
N ALA A 159 3.46 -17.38 11.82
CA ALA A 159 2.75 -17.03 10.60
C ALA A 159 2.14 -15.62 10.69
N LEU A 160 1.41 -15.33 11.77
CA LEU A 160 0.80 -14.02 12.01
C LEU A 160 1.84 -12.91 12.16
N ALA A 161 2.89 -13.14 12.95
CA ALA A 161 3.96 -12.16 13.17
C ALA A 161 4.71 -11.84 11.87
N THR A 162 5.08 -12.86 11.09
CA THR A 162 5.76 -12.68 9.81
C THR A 162 4.87 -11.96 8.80
N GLN A 163 3.57 -12.30 8.72
CA GLN A 163 2.63 -11.61 7.86
C GLN A 163 2.50 -10.12 8.23
N ALA A 164 2.40 -9.82 9.53
CA ALA A 164 2.32 -8.44 10.02
C ALA A 164 3.58 -7.63 9.65
N THR A 165 4.77 -8.21 9.82
CA THR A 165 6.04 -7.54 9.47
C THR A 165 6.18 -7.34 7.96
N LEU A 166 5.85 -8.33 7.13
CA LEU A 166 5.88 -8.20 5.67
C LEU A 166 4.92 -7.11 5.20
N ASN A 167 3.67 -7.13 5.67
CA ASN A 167 2.69 -6.10 5.37
C ASN A 167 3.17 -4.71 5.80
N ARG A 168 3.83 -4.58 6.97
CA ARG A 168 4.39 -3.31 7.44
C ARG A 168 5.51 -2.80 6.54
N THR A 169 6.43 -3.68 6.12
CA THR A 169 7.54 -3.33 5.24
C THR A 169 7.05 -2.94 3.85
N GLU A 170 6.11 -3.70 3.27
CA GLU A 170 5.46 -3.36 2.01
C GLU A 170 4.77 -1.99 2.09
N ARG A 171 3.99 -1.76 3.16
CA ARG A 171 3.35 -0.45 3.40
C ARG A 171 4.39 0.68 3.49
N ALA A 172 5.47 0.49 4.24
CA ALA A 172 6.51 1.50 4.38
C ALA A 172 7.21 1.82 3.05
N ALA A 173 7.57 0.80 2.27
CA ALA A 173 8.18 0.97 0.95
C ALA A 173 7.23 1.69 -0.02
N ALA A 174 5.95 1.31 0.02
CA ALA A 174 4.93 1.88 -0.82
C ALA A 174 4.70 3.36 -0.44
N THR A 175 4.57 3.69 0.85
CA THR A 175 4.49 5.09 1.33
C THR A 175 5.72 5.91 0.94
N ALA A 176 6.93 5.33 1.02
CA ALA A 176 8.16 6.00 0.61
C ALA A 176 8.19 6.30 -0.90
N LEU A 177 7.77 5.33 -1.73
CA LEU A 177 7.62 5.53 -3.17
C LEU A 177 6.63 6.66 -3.44
N GLN A 178 5.48 6.65 -2.78
CA GLN A 178 4.46 7.66 -2.99
C GLN A 178 4.91 9.08 -2.58
N ARG A 179 5.66 9.22 -1.49
CA ARG A 179 6.29 10.50 -1.11
C ARG A 179 7.37 10.98 -2.08
N SER A 180 7.98 10.07 -2.85
CA SER A 180 8.95 10.38 -3.91
C SER A 180 8.28 10.70 -5.26
N LEU A 181 7.08 10.14 -5.46
CA LEU A 181 6.04 10.77 -6.27
C LEU A 181 5.58 12.02 -5.47
N MET A 182 4.53 12.78 -5.73
CA MET A 182 4.28 14.10 -5.06
C MET A 182 5.41 15.18 -5.20
N PRO A 183 5.04 16.44 -5.49
CA PRO A 183 6.01 17.52 -5.51
C PRO A 183 6.61 17.78 -4.11
N PRO A 184 7.94 17.89 -3.96
CA PRO A 184 8.56 18.17 -2.66
C PRO A 184 8.30 19.60 -2.16
N GLU A 185 8.14 20.54 -3.09
CA GLU A 185 7.86 21.96 -2.83
C GLU A 185 6.85 22.47 -3.86
N LEU A 186 6.03 23.43 -3.45
CA LEU A 186 5.09 24.12 -4.34
C LEU A 186 5.83 25.26 -5.06
N PRO A 187 5.50 25.54 -6.33
CA PRO A 187 6.14 26.61 -7.07
C PRO A 187 5.75 27.99 -6.52
N ALA A 188 6.70 28.93 -6.51
CA ALA A 188 6.43 30.33 -6.22
C ALA A 188 5.92 31.05 -7.48
N VAL A 189 4.74 31.66 -7.42
CA VAL A 189 4.12 32.42 -8.51
C VAL A 189 3.66 33.77 -7.96
N ALA A 190 4.02 34.87 -8.62
CA ALA A 190 3.73 36.21 -8.11
C ALA A 190 2.22 36.47 -7.98
N GLY A 191 1.78 36.94 -6.80
CA GLY A 191 0.38 37.23 -6.49
C GLY A 191 -0.52 36.00 -6.34
N ILE A 192 0.09 34.81 -6.22
CA ILE A 192 -0.59 33.54 -6.04
C ILE A 192 0.04 32.81 -4.86
N ASP A 193 -0.79 32.55 -3.85
CA ASP A 193 -0.47 31.70 -2.71
C ASP A 193 -1.03 30.30 -2.94
N LEU A 194 -0.26 29.27 -2.59
CA LEU A 194 -0.58 27.86 -2.88
C LEU A 194 -0.43 27.01 -1.62
N ALA A 195 -1.38 26.12 -1.39
CA ALA A 195 -1.29 25.08 -0.39
C ALA A 195 -1.74 23.74 -0.98
N ALA A 196 -1.13 22.65 -0.54
CA ALA A 196 -1.57 21.32 -0.94
C ALA A 196 -1.40 20.34 0.23
N ARG A 197 -2.29 19.36 0.31
CA ARG A 197 -2.26 18.32 1.33
C ARG A 197 -2.61 16.99 0.70
N TYR A 198 -1.88 15.97 1.15
CA TYR A 198 -2.19 14.59 0.84
C TYR A 198 -2.40 13.84 2.15
N ILE A 199 -3.51 13.12 2.27
CA ILE A 199 -3.86 12.34 3.45
C ILE A 199 -4.16 10.91 2.96
N PRO A 200 -3.37 9.91 3.38
CA PRO A 200 -3.57 8.55 2.94
C PRO A 200 -4.86 7.95 3.52
N GLY A 201 -5.53 7.13 2.72
CA GLY A 201 -6.76 6.40 3.05
C GLY A 201 -6.48 5.03 3.66
N GLY A 202 -7.12 4.74 4.80
CA GLY A 202 -7.15 3.41 5.40
C GLY A 202 -5.78 2.74 5.65
N ASP A 203 -5.81 1.40 5.69
CA ASP A 203 -4.66 0.52 5.99
C ASP A 203 -3.84 0.13 4.74
N ALA A 204 -4.35 0.42 3.54
CA ALA A 204 -3.72 0.12 2.27
C ALA A 204 -2.76 1.27 1.92
N GLY A 205 -1.55 1.24 2.49
CA GLY A 205 -0.62 2.37 2.54
C GLY A 205 -0.08 2.98 1.23
N VAL A 206 -0.75 2.77 0.09
CA VAL A 206 -0.50 3.50 -1.17
C VAL A 206 -1.76 3.70 -2.02
N GLY A 207 -1.91 4.94 -2.48
CA GLY A 207 -3.03 5.42 -3.28
C GLY A 207 -2.81 5.63 -4.77
N GLY A 208 -3.93 5.70 -5.50
CA GLY A 208 -4.00 6.20 -6.87
C GLY A 208 -4.03 7.73 -6.97
N ASP A 209 -4.40 8.41 -5.88
CA ASP A 209 -4.56 9.86 -5.80
C ASP A 209 -3.24 10.64 -5.93
N TRP A 210 -3.30 11.78 -6.61
CA TRP A 210 -2.20 12.75 -6.62
C TRP A 210 -2.64 14.19 -6.85
N TYR A 211 -1.76 15.10 -6.42
CA TYR A 211 -1.70 16.46 -6.92
C TYR A 211 -0.36 16.74 -7.60
N ASP A 212 -0.33 17.68 -8.54
CA ASP A 212 0.91 18.23 -9.11
C ASP A 212 0.73 19.71 -9.47
N LEU A 213 1.53 20.58 -8.86
CA LEU A 213 1.54 22.02 -9.13
C LEU A 213 2.91 22.40 -9.69
N PHE A 214 2.95 23.03 -10.87
CA PHE A 214 4.22 23.35 -11.53
C PHE A 214 4.12 24.56 -12.46
N THR A 215 5.23 25.29 -12.61
CA THR A 215 5.33 26.38 -13.59
C THR A 215 5.71 25.85 -14.97
N LEU A 216 5.04 26.36 -15.99
CA LEU A 216 5.42 26.18 -17.39
C LEU A 216 6.54 27.15 -17.78
N PRO A 217 7.29 26.87 -18.87
CA PRO A 217 8.30 27.81 -19.39
C PRO A 217 7.75 29.21 -19.71
N SER A 218 6.44 29.31 -19.97
CA SER A 218 5.73 30.57 -20.19
C SER A 218 5.51 31.40 -18.91
N GLY A 219 5.74 30.82 -17.72
CA GLY A 219 5.40 31.41 -16.42
C GLY A 219 3.97 31.11 -15.95
N GLN A 220 3.16 30.42 -16.76
CA GLN A 220 1.84 29.94 -16.35
C GLN A 220 1.95 28.84 -15.30
N LEU A 221 0.95 28.73 -14.43
CA LEU A 221 0.87 27.70 -13.39
C LEU A 221 -0.05 26.56 -13.86
N GLY A 222 0.51 25.36 -14.01
CA GLY A 222 -0.24 24.13 -14.20
C GLY A 222 -0.62 23.52 -12.86
N MET A 223 -1.87 23.06 -12.74
CA MET A 223 -2.41 22.43 -11.53
C MET A 223 -3.17 21.17 -11.91
N VAL A 224 -2.79 20.06 -11.29
CA VAL A 224 -3.37 18.74 -11.53
C VAL A 224 -3.92 18.19 -10.21
N ILE A 225 -5.13 17.65 -10.28
CA ILE A 225 -5.59 16.61 -9.35
C ILE A 225 -5.99 15.41 -10.18
N GLY A 226 -5.68 14.22 -9.70
CA GLY A 226 -6.25 13.02 -10.28
C GLY A 226 -6.30 11.85 -9.31
N ASP A 227 -7.05 10.85 -9.73
CA ASP A 227 -7.25 9.59 -9.03
C ASP A 227 -7.19 8.45 -10.07
N VAL A 228 -6.40 7.42 -9.76
CA VAL A 228 -6.29 6.20 -10.57
C VAL A 228 -7.14 5.12 -9.94
N VAL A 229 -8.08 4.59 -10.71
CA VAL A 229 -8.98 3.54 -10.24
C VAL A 229 -8.20 2.31 -9.77
N GLY A 230 -8.50 1.90 -8.54
CA GLY A 230 -7.84 0.80 -7.84
C GLY A 230 -6.96 1.31 -6.72
N SER A 231 -6.28 0.40 -6.02
CA SER A 231 -5.45 0.76 -4.86
C SER A 231 -4.14 -0.02 -4.82
N GLY A 232 -3.23 0.40 -3.94
CA GLY A 232 -1.95 -0.23 -3.72
C GLY A 232 -0.91 0.07 -4.79
N LEU A 233 0.17 -0.70 -4.79
CA LEU A 233 1.38 -0.41 -5.56
C LEU A 233 1.12 -0.23 -7.07
N ARG A 234 0.20 -1.02 -7.64
CA ARG A 234 -0.14 -0.93 -9.07
C ARG A 234 -0.74 0.42 -9.42
N ALA A 235 -1.67 0.94 -8.60
CA ALA A 235 -2.30 2.24 -8.81
C ALA A 235 -1.25 3.37 -8.75
N ALA A 236 -0.35 3.36 -7.77
CA ALA A 236 0.71 4.36 -7.67
C ALA A 236 1.72 4.34 -8.81
N VAL A 237 2.07 3.15 -9.32
CA VAL A 237 2.96 3.05 -10.50
C VAL A 237 2.29 3.70 -11.72
N ILE A 238 0.99 3.45 -11.92
CA ILE A 238 0.22 4.07 -12.99
C ILE A 238 0.15 5.59 -12.77
N MET A 239 -0.21 6.04 -11.56
CA MET A 239 -0.26 7.46 -11.19
C MET A 239 1.05 8.17 -11.52
N GLY A 240 2.20 7.60 -11.12
CA GLY A 240 3.52 8.18 -11.42
C GLY A 240 3.75 8.37 -12.92
N ARG A 241 3.35 7.39 -13.74
CA ARG A 241 3.44 7.47 -15.20
C ARG A 241 2.50 8.52 -15.78
N LEU A 242 1.27 8.64 -15.27
CA LEU A 242 0.29 9.64 -15.68
C LEU A 242 0.78 11.05 -15.36
N ARG A 243 1.27 11.28 -14.14
CA ARG A 243 1.85 12.55 -13.72
C ARG A 243 2.99 13.00 -14.61
N SER A 244 3.96 12.10 -14.85
CA SER A 244 5.09 12.40 -15.74
C SER A 244 4.67 12.68 -17.18
N ALA A 245 3.72 11.91 -17.72
CA ALA A 245 3.22 12.12 -19.08
C ALA A 245 2.47 13.46 -19.21
N LEU A 246 1.62 13.80 -18.24
CA LEU A 246 0.89 15.07 -18.24
C LEU A 246 1.86 16.26 -18.25
N ARG A 247 2.88 16.26 -17.37
CA ARG A 247 3.91 17.31 -17.39
C ARG A 247 4.60 17.44 -18.74
N ALA A 248 4.91 16.32 -19.40
CA ALA A 248 5.54 16.35 -20.72
C ALA A 248 4.61 16.98 -21.77
N TYR A 249 3.33 16.61 -21.79
CA TYR A 249 2.36 17.18 -22.72
C TYR A 249 2.04 18.65 -22.44
N ALA A 250 2.10 19.07 -21.18
CA ALA A 250 1.93 20.47 -20.78
C ALA A 250 3.03 21.40 -21.32
N LEU A 251 4.19 20.87 -21.73
CA LEU A 251 5.22 21.66 -22.40
C LEU A 251 4.87 21.99 -23.86
N GLU A 252 4.02 21.19 -24.49
CA GLU A 252 3.68 21.32 -25.91
C GLU A 252 2.49 22.28 -26.14
N THR A 253 1.62 22.45 -25.14
CA THR A 253 0.43 23.29 -25.23
C THR A 253 -0.06 23.72 -23.86
N SER A 254 -0.63 24.94 -23.80
CA SER A 254 -1.30 25.47 -22.61
C SER A 254 -2.81 25.16 -22.57
N ASP A 255 -3.38 24.55 -23.62
CA ASP A 255 -4.80 24.14 -23.62
C ASP A 255 -4.99 22.83 -22.83
N PRO A 256 -5.68 22.87 -21.67
CA PRO A 256 -5.80 21.70 -20.81
C PRO A 256 -6.58 20.55 -21.46
N ALA A 257 -7.55 20.83 -22.34
CA ALA A 257 -8.29 19.79 -23.05
C ALA A 257 -7.38 19.00 -23.99
N VAL A 258 -6.46 19.67 -24.68
CA VAL A 258 -5.50 19.01 -25.58
C VAL A 258 -4.53 18.13 -24.80
N VAL A 259 -4.06 18.61 -23.63
CA VAL A 259 -3.19 17.82 -22.74
C VAL A 259 -3.90 16.54 -22.28
N LEU A 260 -5.17 16.64 -21.85
CA LEU A 260 -5.94 15.48 -21.43
C LEU A 260 -6.28 14.52 -22.59
N ASP A 261 -6.48 15.03 -23.82
CA ASP A 261 -6.64 14.20 -25.03
C ASP A 261 -5.36 13.39 -25.32
N LEU A 262 -4.18 14.00 -25.17
CA LEU A 262 -2.90 13.30 -25.33
C LEU A 262 -2.69 12.25 -24.24
N LEU A 263 -3.04 12.58 -23.00
CA LEU A 263 -2.97 11.65 -21.87
C LEU A 263 -3.89 10.44 -22.09
N ASP A 264 -5.13 10.67 -22.53
CA ASP A 264 -6.10 9.61 -22.83
C ASP A 264 -5.62 8.66 -23.92
N ARG A 265 -5.03 9.21 -25.00
CA ARG A 265 -4.42 8.39 -26.06
C ARG A 265 -3.27 7.54 -25.54
N LYS A 266 -2.38 8.12 -24.70
CA LYS A 266 -1.26 7.38 -24.09
C LYS A 266 -1.77 6.23 -23.23
N VAL A 267 -2.73 6.50 -22.35
CA VAL A 267 -3.24 5.50 -21.40
C VAL A 267 -3.96 4.39 -22.15
N SER A 268 -4.85 4.75 -23.09
CA SER A 268 -5.58 3.77 -23.89
C SER A 268 -4.66 2.83 -24.67
N HIS A 269 -3.50 3.31 -25.12
CA HIS A 269 -2.55 2.50 -25.88
C HIS A 269 -1.61 1.66 -25.00
N PHE A 270 -0.98 2.25 -23.99
CA PHE A 270 0.09 1.61 -23.22
C PHE A 270 -0.37 0.99 -21.89
N GLU A 271 -1.55 1.36 -21.41
CA GLU A 271 -2.08 0.94 -20.12
C GLU A 271 -3.57 0.52 -20.27
N PRO A 272 -3.89 -0.51 -21.10
CA PRO A 272 -5.27 -0.77 -21.52
C PRO A 272 -6.23 -1.15 -20.39
N ASN A 273 -5.71 -1.50 -19.22
CA ASN A 273 -6.51 -1.84 -18.04
C ASN A 273 -6.49 -0.72 -16.97
N ALA A 274 -5.99 0.47 -17.30
CA ALA A 274 -5.94 1.60 -16.40
C ALA A 274 -7.05 2.60 -16.74
N MET A 275 -7.68 3.14 -15.70
CA MET A 275 -8.64 4.23 -15.80
C MET A 275 -8.30 5.26 -14.72
N ALA A 276 -8.48 6.55 -15.02
CA ALA A 276 -8.23 7.62 -14.06
C ALA A 276 -9.18 8.80 -14.25
N THR A 277 -9.55 9.46 -13.16
CA THR A 277 -10.14 10.79 -13.21
C THR A 277 -9.04 11.84 -13.10
N VAL A 278 -9.14 12.93 -13.87
CA VAL A 278 -8.14 14.01 -13.85
C VAL A 278 -8.81 15.37 -14.02
N SER A 279 -8.53 16.29 -13.10
CA SER A 279 -8.73 17.73 -13.30
C SER A 279 -7.38 18.35 -13.63
N TYR A 280 -7.30 19.02 -14.79
CA TYR A 280 -6.12 19.79 -15.18
C TYR A 280 -6.50 21.23 -15.45
N ALA A 281 -5.80 22.15 -14.79
CA ALA A 281 -6.01 23.58 -14.94
C ALA A 281 -4.70 24.32 -15.23
N VAL A 282 -4.79 25.37 -16.03
CA VAL A 282 -3.68 26.25 -16.37
C VAL A 282 -4.09 27.68 -16.02
N PHE A 283 -3.39 28.27 -15.06
CA PHE A 283 -3.56 29.66 -14.67
C PHE A 283 -2.50 30.54 -15.35
N ASP A 284 -2.95 31.61 -15.98
CA ASP A 284 -2.10 32.64 -16.56
C ASP A 284 -2.06 33.89 -15.67
N PRO A 285 -0.95 34.17 -14.96
CA PRO A 285 -0.82 35.34 -14.12
C PRO A 285 -0.97 36.67 -14.87
N ALA A 286 -0.63 36.71 -16.17
CA ALA A 286 -0.67 37.94 -16.95
C ALA A 286 -2.11 38.36 -17.30
N THR A 287 -2.98 37.39 -17.55
CA THR A 287 -4.39 37.63 -17.91
C THR A 287 -5.37 37.38 -16.77
N ALA A 288 -4.89 36.79 -15.66
CA ALA A 288 -5.70 36.27 -14.57
C ALA A 288 -6.78 35.26 -15.02
N ALA A 289 -6.56 34.62 -16.16
CA ALA A 289 -7.44 33.60 -16.69
C ALA A 289 -6.98 32.22 -16.19
N LEU A 290 -7.95 31.42 -15.79
CA LEU A 290 -7.79 30.01 -15.50
C LEU A 290 -8.58 29.21 -16.52
N ASP A 291 -7.89 28.36 -17.27
CA ASP A 291 -8.51 27.37 -18.15
C ASP A 291 -8.49 26.01 -17.46
N VAL A 292 -9.62 25.31 -17.42
CA VAL A 292 -9.80 24.02 -16.72
C VAL A 292 -10.39 22.98 -17.66
N SER A 293 -9.84 21.77 -17.67
CA SER A 293 -10.44 20.61 -18.33
C SER A 293 -10.59 19.46 -17.33
N LEU A 294 -11.71 18.74 -17.41
CA LEU A 294 -12.11 17.71 -16.47
C LEU A 294 -12.32 16.38 -17.21
N ALA A 295 -11.52 15.38 -16.88
CA ALA A 295 -11.69 14.00 -17.34
C ALA A 295 -12.31 13.16 -16.22
N GLY A 296 -13.64 13.08 -16.19
CA GLY A 296 -14.41 12.33 -15.20
C GLY A 296 -14.34 12.87 -13.76
N HIS A 297 -13.50 13.89 -13.53
CA HIS A 297 -13.23 14.42 -12.21
C HIS A 297 -14.28 15.45 -11.78
N PRO A 298 -14.68 15.49 -10.51
CA PRO A 298 -15.62 16.50 -10.00
C PRO A 298 -15.13 17.94 -10.25
N PRO A 299 -16.03 18.90 -10.51
CA PRO A 299 -15.63 20.29 -10.68
C PRO A 299 -14.95 20.87 -9.42
N PRO A 300 -13.92 21.70 -9.58
CA PRO A 300 -13.31 22.44 -8.47
C PRO A 300 -14.32 23.38 -7.80
N VAL A 301 -14.11 23.69 -6.53
CA VAL A 301 -14.89 24.68 -5.78
C VAL A 301 -14.12 25.99 -5.70
N TYR A 302 -14.77 27.13 -5.89
CA TYR A 302 -14.13 28.42 -5.70
C TYR A 302 -15.04 29.41 -4.96
N ALA A 303 -14.43 30.33 -4.23
CA ALA A 303 -15.08 31.45 -3.57
C ALA A 303 -14.39 32.75 -3.97
N CYS A 304 -15.17 33.73 -4.42
CA CYS A 304 -14.71 35.11 -4.54
C CYS A 304 -14.88 35.83 -3.20
N ARG A 305 -14.16 36.94 -3.01
CA ARG A 305 -14.33 37.80 -1.82
C ARG A 305 -15.81 38.15 -1.59
N ASP A 306 -16.27 37.93 -0.37
CA ASP A 306 -17.65 38.18 0.10
C ASP A 306 -18.76 37.44 -0.68
N GLN A 307 -18.40 36.37 -1.41
CA GLN A 307 -19.36 35.52 -2.11
C GLN A 307 -19.32 34.10 -1.56
N PRO A 308 -20.47 33.39 -1.53
CA PRO A 308 -20.48 31.98 -1.15
C PRO A 308 -19.67 31.17 -2.17
N ALA A 309 -19.03 30.10 -1.68
CA ALA A 309 -18.36 29.17 -2.57
C ALA A 309 -19.36 28.44 -3.47
N VAL A 310 -18.94 28.22 -4.71
CA VAL A 310 -19.70 27.48 -5.72
C VAL A 310 -18.79 26.51 -6.45
N LEU A 311 -19.39 25.45 -6.98
CA LEU A 311 -18.72 24.59 -7.94
C LEU A 311 -18.48 25.38 -9.23
N LEU A 312 -17.35 25.15 -9.87
CA LEU A 312 -17.12 25.61 -11.23
C LEU A 312 -18.22 25.05 -12.13
N ASP A 313 -18.88 25.92 -12.90
CA ASP A 313 -19.89 25.52 -13.88
C ASP A 313 -19.19 24.90 -15.10
N ALA A 314 -18.69 23.68 -14.90
CA ALA A 314 -17.96 22.89 -15.86
C ALA A 314 -18.53 21.48 -15.88
N GLU A 315 -18.91 21.00 -17.06
CA GLU A 315 -19.37 19.64 -17.24
C GLU A 315 -18.16 18.71 -17.48
N PRO A 316 -17.94 17.68 -16.64
CA PRO A 316 -16.86 16.73 -16.83
C PRO A 316 -17.02 15.91 -18.12
N ASP A 317 -15.92 15.67 -18.82
CA ASP A 317 -15.86 14.71 -19.92
C ASP A 317 -15.63 13.28 -19.37
N LEU A 318 -15.48 12.28 -20.24
CA LEU A 318 -15.20 10.91 -19.82
C LEU A 318 -13.86 10.81 -19.08
N PRO A 319 -13.74 9.90 -18.08
CA PRO A 319 -12.46 9.54 -17.49
C PRO A 319 -11.41 9.14 -18.54
N ILE A 320 -10.15 9.27 -18.16
CA ILE A 320 -9.00 8.81 -18.93
C ILE A 320 -9.03 7.27 -19.00
N GLY A 321 -8.82 6.69 -20.18
CA GLY A 321 -8.68 5.22 -20.35
C GLY A 321 -10.00 4.45 -20.43
N THR A 322 -11.12 5.12 -20.76
CA THR A 322 -12.42 4.43 -20.93
C THR A 322 -12.54 3.60 -22.20
N HIS A 323 -11.64 3.79 -23.18
CA HIS A 323 -11.67 3.15 -24.51
C HIS A 323 -12.95 3.37 -25.33
N LEU A 324 -13.80 4.31 -24.89
CA LEU A 324 -14.96 4.74 -25.64
C LEU A 324 -14.55 5.75 -26.71
N PRO A 325 -15.33 5.90 -27.81
CA PRO A 325 -15.05 6.92 -28.82
C PRO A 325 -15.02 8.30 -28.16
N ALA A 326 -13.82 8.88 -28.05
CA ALA A 326 -13.64 10.15 -27.36
C ALA A 326 -14.29 11.28 -28.18
N ARG A 327 -15.23 12.00 -27.55
CA ARG A 327 -15.56 13.36 -27.97
C ARG A 327 -14.35 14.25 -27.64
N LYS A 328 -14.13 15.30 -28.45
CA LYS A 328 -13.08 16.28 -28.16
C LYS A 328 -13.34 16.86 -26.77
N ARG A 329 -12.32 16.83 -25.91
CA ARG A 329 -12.41 17.37 -24.54
C ARG A 329 -12.65 18.88 -24.55
N ARG A 330 -13.27 19.37 -23.48
CA ARG A 330 -13.65 20.77 -23.31
C ARG A 330 -12.75 21.47 -22.29
N SER A 331 -12.53 22.75 -22.54
CA SER A 331 -11.86 23.67 -21.61
C SER A 331 -12.86 24.74 -21.18
N TRP A 332 -12.90 25.02 -19.88
CA TRP A 332 -13.75 26.02 -19.25
C TRP A 332 -12.88 27.14 -18.70
N ARG A 333 -13.29 28.38 -18.92
CA ARG A 333 -12.51 29.56 -18.53
C ARG A 333 -13.15 30.29 -17.37
N LEU A 334 -12.36 30.60 -16.35
CA LEU A 334 -12.72 31.43 -15.21
C LEU A 334 -11.76 32.63 -15.10
N GLU A 335 -12.28 33.81 -14.85
CA GLU A 335 -11.48 34.96 -14.42
C GLU A 335 -11.26 34.87 -12.90
N VAL A 336 -10.01 34.68 -12.47
CA VAL A 336 -9.68 34.53 -11.04
C VAL A 336 -9.39 35.91 -10.49
N LYS A 337 -10.28 36.54 -9.73
CA LYS A 337 -10.11 37.90 -9.20
C LYS A 337 -9.27 37.92 -7.91
N PRO A 338 -8.68 39.07 -7.52
CA PRO A 338 -8.01 39.19 -6.22
C PRO A 338 -8.96 38.80 -5.07
N GLY A 339 -8.44 38.04 -4.10
CA GLY A 339 -9.17 37.39 -3.02
C GLY A 339 -9.92 36.12 -3.40
N THR A 340 -9.83 35.64 -4.64
CA THR A 340 -10.42 34.34 -5.02
C THR A 340 -9.62 33.20 -4.42
N VAL A 341 -10.32 32.29 -3.73
CA VAL A 341 -9.81 31.01 -3.26
C VAL A 341 -10.42 29.91 -4.11
N MET A 342 -9.62 28.93 -4.53
CA MET A 342 -10.06 27.80 -5.31
C MET A 342 -9.47 26.49 -4.77
N CYS A 343 -10.32 25.48 -4.65
CA CYS A 343 -10.01 24.17 -4.10
C CYS A 343 -10.22 23.10 -5.16
N PHE A 344 -9.15 22.38 -5.49
CA PHE A 344 -9.19 21.11 -6.21
C PHE A 344 -9.02 19.97 -5.21
N TYR A 345 -9.71 18.86 -5.44
CA TYR A 345 -9.81 17.78 -4.47
C TYR A 345 -10.11 16.46 -5.16
N THR A 346 -9.60 15.35 -4.63
CA THR A 346 -10.06 14.00 -5.00
C THR A 346 -11.38 13.65 -4.32
N ASP A 347 -12.08 12.65 -4.85
CA ASP A 347 -13.38 12.23 -4.37
C ASP A 347 -13.34 11.73 -2.92
N GLY A 348 -12.23 11.17 -2.44
CA GLY A 348 -12.03 10.79 -1.04
C GLY A 348 -12.26 11.93 -0.04
N LEU A 349 -12.18 13.19 -0.45
CA LEU A 349 -12.54 14.34 0.39
C LEU A 349 -14.07 14.44 0.64
N VAL A 350 -14.88 14.12 -0.38
CA VAL A 350 -16.32 14.37 -0.41
C VAL A 350 -17.18 13.09 -0.37
N GLU A 351 -16.62 11.94 -0.75
CA GLU A 351 -17.27 10.64 -0.75
C GLU A 351 -16.97 9.88 0.55
N ARG A 352 -18.02 9.30 1.16
CA ARG A 352 -17.89 8.45 2.35
C ARG A 352 -18.89 7.32 2.30
N ARG A 353 -18.62 6.23 3.03
CA ARG A 353 -19.55 5.09 3.15
C ARG A 353 -20.97 5.51 3.58
N ASP A 354 -21.09 6.46 4.50
CA ASP A 354 -22.37 6.88 5.09
C ASP A 354 -22.82 8.29 4.63
N THR A 355 -22.14 8.90 3.66
CA THR A 355 -22.43 10.27 3.20
C THR A 355 -22.37 10.32 1.69
N SER A 356 -23.47 10.72 1.06
CA SER A 356 -23.51 10.91 -0.40
C SER A 356 -22.57 12.03 -0.83
N VAL A 357 -22.04 11.90 -2.05
CA VAL A 357 -21.18 12.90 -2.70
C VAL A 357 -21.82 14.29 -2.66
N ASP A 358 -23.12 14.42 -2.96
CA ASP A 358 -23.85 15.71 -2.90
C ASP A 358 -23.83 16.36 -1.52
N LYS A 359 -23.80 15.57 -0.44
CA LYS A 359 -23.70 16.09 0.91
C LYS A 359 -22.26 16.51 1.21
N GLY A 360 -21.27 15.74 0.76
CA GLY A 360 -19.85 16.11 0.84
C GLY A 360 -19.54 17.41 0.10
N LEU A 361 -20.03 17.55 -1.14
CA LEU A 361 -19.87 18.77 -1.95
C LEU A 361 -20.49 19.99 -1.28
N ARG A 362 -21.67 19.86 -0.65
CA ARG A 362 -22.28 20.95 0.12
C ARG A 362 -21.45 21.35 1.34
N LEU A 363 -20.86 20.38 2.04
CA LEU A 363 -19.94 20.67 3.14
C LEU A 363 -18.69 21.38 2.64
N LEU A 364 -18.12 20.93 1.53
CA LEU A 364 -16.97 21.57 0.89
C LEU A 364 -17.27 23.02 0.49
N CYS A 365 -18.40 23.29 -0.18
CA CYS A 365 -18.83 24.66 -0.48
C CYS A 365 -19.10 25.51 0.78
N GLY A 366 -19.44 24.89 1.91
CA GLY A 366 -19.58 25.59 3.18
C GLY A 366 -18.24 25.93 3.86
N ALA A 367 -17.18 25.17 3.54
CA ALA A 367 -15.85 25.32 4.12
C ALA A 367 -14.91 26.18 3.27
N VAL A 368 -15.08 26.19 1.94
CA VAL A 368 -14.30 27.06 1.05
C VAL A 368 -14.81 28.50 1.19
N HIS A 369 -13.95 29.39 1.66
CA HIS A 369 -14.23 30.83 1.69
C HIS A 369 -12.98 31.64 1.34
N SER A 370 -13.18 32.91 1.00
CA SER A 370 -12.07 33.86 0.86
C SER A 370 -11.37 34.01 2.21
N THR A 371 -10.05 33.86 2.22
CA THR A 371 -9.16 33.96 3.39
C THR A 371 -7.98 34.86 3.05
N ASP A 372 -7.09 35.10 4.02
CA ASP A 372 -5.85 35.83 3.77
C ASP A 372 -4.73 34.94 3.18
N SER A 373 -4.87 33.61 3.23
CA SER A 373 -3.89 32.66 2.69
C SER A 373 -4.51 31.33 2.24
N ALA A 374 -3.87 30.68 1.26
CA ALA A 374 -4.23 29.35 0.78
C ALA A 374 -4.06 28.28 1.88
N GLU A 375 -3.05 28.43 2.73
CA GLU A 375 -2.76 27.52 3.84
C GLU A 375 -3.88 27.54 4.89
N ALA A 376 -4.40 28.72 5.25
CA ALA A 376 -5.54 28.84 6.16
C ALA A 376 -6.80 28.21 5.56
N ALA A 377 -7.11 28.51 4.30
CA ALA A 377 -8.25 27.90 3.61
C ALA A 377 -8.12 26.37 3.53
N CYS A 378 -6.92 25.85 3.24
CA CYS A 378 -6.69 24.40 3.19
C CYS A 378 -6.91 23.75 4.55
N ALA A 379 -6.43 24.35 5.64
CA ALA A 379 -6.67 23.87 6.99
C ALA A 379 -8.17 23.87 7.34
N ASP A 380 -8.89 24.97 7.06
CA ASP A 380 -10.33 25.09 7.35
C ASP A 380 -11.16 24.04 6.57
N ILE A 381 -10.82 23.79 5.30
CA ILE A 381 -11.44 22.75 4.47
C ILE A 381 -11.24 21.38 5.10
N LEU A 382 -10.00 21.04 5.45
CA LEU A 382 -9.67 19.73 6.02
C LEU A 382 -10.30 19.54 7.39
N ASP A 383 -10.28 20.54 8.26
CA ASP A 383 -10.91 20.47 9.57
C ASP A 383 -12.42 20.26 9.43
N ALA A 384 -13.09 21.03 8.58
CA ALA A 384 -14.54 20.91 8.38
C ALA A 384 -14.95 19.53 7.83
N LEU A 385 -14.14 18.94 6.94
CA LEU A 385 -14.48 17.68 6.29
C LEU A 385 -14.00 16.47 7.12
N LEU A 386 -12.87 16.55 7.81
CA LEU A 386 -12.28 15.38 8.48
C LEU A 386 -12.61 15.27 9.97
N THR A 387 -13.26 16.28 10.57
CA THR A 387 -13.63 16.24 11.99
C THR A 387 -14.37 14.95 12.35
N GLY A 388 -13.75 14.14 13.22
CA GLY A 388 -14.36 12.97 13.86
C GLY A 388 -14.25 11.64 13.12
N ASN A 389 -13.54 11.54 11.99
CA ASN A 389 -13.44 10.28 11.23
C ASN A 389 -12.10 10.11 10.51
N ASN A 390 -11.67 8.85 10.33
CA ASN A 390 -10.51 8.52 9.51
C ASN A 390 -10.90 8.40 8.02
N PRO A 391 -10.08 8.91 7.08
CA PRO A 391 -10.27 8.70 5.65
C PRO A 391 -10.29 7.21 5.29
N ILE A 392 -11.24 6.83 4.45
CA ILE A 392 -11.36 5.46 3.93
C ILE A 392 -10.59 5.34 2.62
N ASP A 393 -10.64 6.39 1.81
CA ASP A 393 -9.88 6.53 0.58
C ASP A 393 -8.82 7.62 0.75
N ASP A 394 -7.88 7.65 -0.18
CA ASP A 394 -6.88 8.70 -0.23
C ASP A 394 -7.52 10.06 -0.50
N ILE A 395 -6.84 11.11 -0.04
CA ILE A 395 -7.30 12.48 -0.20
C ILE A 395 -6.13 13.31 -0.70
N ALA A 396 -6.26 13.89 -1.88
CA ALA A 396 -5.40 14.96 -2.35
C ALA A 396 -6.21 16.25 -2.46
N VAL A 397 -5.71 17.32 -1.85
CA VAL A 397 -6.29 18.66 -1.90
C VAL A 397 -5.22 19.64 -2.36
N ALA A 398 -5.58 20.53 -3.28
CA ALA A 398 -4.75 21.66 -3.69
C ALA A 398 -5.59 22.95 -3.68
N VAL A 399 -5.08 23.97 -3.00
CA VAL A 399 -5.73 25.27 -2.85
C VAL A 399 -4.87 26.35 -3.50
N LEU A 400 -5.53 27.19 -4.30
CA LEU A 400 -4.98 28.41 -4.86
C LEU A 400 -5.69 29.60 -4.24
N HIS A 401 -4.94 30.60 -3.78
CA HIS A 401 -5.43 31.89 -3.36
C HIS A 401 -4.76 32.99 -4.20
N ARG A 402 -5.56 33.87 -4.81
CA ARG A 402 -5.06 35.06 -5.49
C ARG A 402 -5.05 36.24 -4.51
N GLU A 403 -3.88 36.79 -4.24
CA GLU A 403 -3.68 37.90 -3.28
C GLU A 403 -4.40 39.21 -3.68
#